data_AF-A0A7J5VR25-F1
#
_entry.id   AF-A0A7J5VR25-F1
#
_cell.length_a   1.000
_cell.length_b   1.000
_cell.length_c   1.000
_cell.angle_alpha   90.00
_cell.angle_beta   90.00
_cell.angle_gamma   90.00
#
_symmetry.space_group_name_H-M   'P 1'
#
loop_
_entity.id
_entity.type
_entity.pdbx_description
1 polymer ?
#
loop_
_entity_poly.entity_id
_entity_poly.type
_entity_poly.pdbx_seq_one_letter_code
_entity_poly.pdbx_strand_id
1 'polypeptide(L)'
;MKINRNDPCPCGSGEKYKKCCLDKQADMGGPTGIREIMDEIRAGLESREFSSLEEVNAVMSQLTQKQNISPLASFHGLSPSLMHRVLYFPLDSPEMVRFAESFEPPSESPVFVLFTLLVEAIGEQGLSPTAKGNLPQRFCREAALSFWGQEKYAENMRFGSIRSEMDFFEMHCLRVVAELAGLVRKFKGKFILTAKCRKKITSHGVEALYIDLFTAYVQKFNWAYRDRYQDIPFIQQAGLFTLFLLQKYGGISRPQSFYEDIFLNAFPDMFREVEENSYQTIEETVRHAYFYRTLMCFAEFFGLAELRKVTKGARPELYEVKKLPFLDQFVSFAE
;
A
#
# COMPACT_ATOMS: atom_id res chain seq x y z
N MET A 1 39.51 1.12 -3.21
CA MET A 1 40.46 0.01 -3.53
C MET A 1 39.69 -1.09 -4.24
N LYS A 2 40.19 -1.65 -5.34
CA LYS A 2 39.56 -2.79 -6.03
C LYS A 2 40.15 -4.10 -5.50
N ILE A 3 39.34 -4.96 -4.90
CA ILE A 3 39.74 -6.29 -4.42
C ILE A 3 39.93 -7.22 -5.63
N ASN A 4 41.04 -7.95 -5.70
CA ASN A 4 41.32 -8.88 -6.79
C ASN A 4 40.59 -10.22 -6.56
N ARG A 5 40.17 -10.91 -7.63
CA ARG A 5 39.37 -12.15 -7.57
C ARG A 5 40.04 -13.27 -6.76
N ASN A 6 41.37 -13.28 -6.69
CA ASN A 6 42.11 -14.31 -5.95
C ASN A 6 42.51 -13.88 -4.53
N ASP A 7 42.20 -12.64 -4.12
CA ASP A 7 42.51 -12.14 -2.78
C ASP A 7 41.64 -12.83 -1.72
N PRO A 8 42.06 -12.87 -0.45
CA PRO A 8 41.24 -13.33 0.66
C PRO A 8 39.93 -12.53 0.75
N CYS A 9 38.82 -13.23 0.99
CA CYS A 9 37.51 -12.61 1.04
C CYS A 9 37.38 -11.66 2.24
N PRO A 10 36.92 -10.41 2.06
CA PRO A 10 36.83 -9.42 3.14
C PRO A 10 35.77 -9.75 4.20
N CYS A 11 34.88 -10.72 3.97
CA CYS A 11 33.89 -11.16 4.96
C CYS A 11 34.47 -12.05 6.08
N GLY A 12 35.78 -12.33 6.05
CA GLY A 12 36.45 -13.13 7.09
C GLY A 12 36.27 -14.64 6.95
N SER A 13 35.77 -15.14 5.82
CA SER A 13 35.53 -16.57 5.60
C SER A 13 36.79 -17.41 5.42
N GLY A 14 37.96 -16.79 5.20
CA GLY A 14 39.21 -17.49 4.86
C GLY A 14 39.30 -18.01 3.42
N GLU A 15 38.21 -17.96 2.66
CA GLU A 15 38.16 -18.37 1.24
C GLU A 15 38.65 -17.25 0.29
N LYS A 16 39.01 -17.62 -0.95
CA LYS A 16 39.29 -16.63 -2.01
C LYS A 16 38.03 -15.86 -2.36
N TYR A 17 38.15 -14.55 -2.61
CA TYR A 17 37.02 -13.66 -2.90
C TYR A 17 36.11 -14.19 -4.01
N LYS A 18 36.69 -14.75 -5.08
CA LYS A 18 35.92 -15.39 -6.16
C LYS A 18 35.01 -16.53 -5.66
N LYS A 19 35.49 -17.41 -4.78
CA LYS A 19 34.76 -18.59 -4.30
C LYS A 19 33.81 -18.31 -3.12
N CYS A 20 33.65 -17.05 -2.74
CA CYS A 20 32.89 -16.66 -1.55
C CYS A 20 31.90 -15.56 -1.88
N CYS A 21 32.16 -14.30 -1.51
CA CYS A 21 31.22 -13.22 -1.71
C CYS A 21 30.98 -12.88 -3.19
N LEU A 22 31.95 -13.11 -4.08
CA LEU A 22 31.75 -12.85 -5.51
C LEU A 22 30.82 -13.88 -6.18
N ASP A 23 31.00 -15.18 -5.93
CA ASP A 23 30.10 -16.22 -6.44
C ASP A 23 28.72 -16.14 -5.77
N LYS A 24 28.64 -15.77 -4.48
CA LYS A 24 27.35 -15.49 -3.82
C LYS A 24 26.64 -14.27 -4.40
N GLN A 25 27.37 -13.26 -4.88
CA GLN A 25 26.80 -12.13 -5.62
C GLN A 25 26.34 -12.53 -7.02
N ALA A 26 26.95 -13.55 -7.63
CA ALA A 26 26.48 -14.13 -8.89
C ALA A 26 25.19 -14.96 -8.72
N ASP A 27 25.00 -15.61 -7.56
CA ASP A 27 23.75 -16.28 -7.18
C ASP A 27 22.67 -15.30 -6.66
N MET A 28 23.06 -14.13 -6.17
CA MET A 28 22.16 -13.10 -5.59
C MET A 28 22.01 -11.87 -6.50
N GLY A 29 21.87 -12.05 -7.83
CA GLY A 29 21.79 -10.87 -8.71
C GLY A 29 21.46 -11.08 -10.20
N GLY A 30 21.12 -12.27 -10.65
CA GLY A 30 20.50 -12.48 -11.96
C GLY A 30 19.18 -13.23 -11.76
N PRO A 31 18.10 -12.95 -12.51
CA PRO A 31 16.87 -13.68 -12.31
C PRO A 31 17.14 -15.13 -12.70
N THR A 32 17.10 -16.04 -11.73
CA THR A 32 16.98 -17.50 -11.97
C THR A 32 15.86 -17.75 -12.98
N GLY A 33 14.80 -16.95 -12.93
CA GLY A 33 13.74 -16.91 -13.93
C GLY A 33 14.20 -16.62 -15.37
N ILE A 34 15.18 -15.73 -15.64
CA ILE A 34 15.62 -15.47 -17.03
C ILE A 34 16.33 -16.70 -17.60
N ARG A 35 17.16 -17.39 -16.82
CA ARG A 35 17.86 -18.59 -17.30
C ARG A 35 16.89 -19.74 -17.53
N GLU A 36 15.96 -19.95 -16.61
CA GLU A 36 14.88 -20.94 -16.76
C GLU A 36 13.95 -20.62 -17.94
N ILE A 37 13.58 -19.34 -18.13
CA ILE A 37 12.82 -18.86 -19.29
C ILE A 37 13.60 -19.07 -20.59
N MET A 38 14.90 -18.76 -20.61
CA MET A 38 15.74 -18.94 -21.80
C MET A 38 15.98 -20.42 -22.11
N ASP A 39 16.07 -21.28 -21.09
CA ASP A 39 16.17 -22.73 -21.26
C ASP A 39 14.82 -23.32 -21.73
N GLU A 40 13.67 -22.80 -21.27
CA GLU A 40 12.34 -23.20 -21.76
C GLU A 40 12.09 -22.73 -23.21
N ILE A 41 12.51 -21.51 -23.55
CA ILE A 41 12.49 -20.99 -24.93
C ILE A 41 13.41 -21.85 -25.81
N ARG A 42 14.63 -22.14 -25.37
CA ARG A 42 15.57 -22.98 -26.11
C ARG A 42 15.01 -24.39 -26.33
N ALA A 43 14.45 -25.03 -25.32
CA ALA A 43 13.81 -26.34 -25.45
C ALA A 43 12.60 -26.33 -26.40
N GLY A 44 11.81 -25.25 -26.38
CA GLY A 44 10.69 -25.04 -27.31
C GLY A 44 11.10 -24.82 -28.76
N LEU A 45 12.31 -24.31 -29.00
CA LEU A 45 12.89 -24.05 -30.33
C LEU A 45 13.72 -25.23 -30.86
N GLU A 46 14.45 -25.97 -30.01
CA GLU A 46 15.30 -27.09 -30.41
C GLU A 46 14.52 -28.31 -30.95
N SER A 47 13.21 -28.38 -30.69
CA SER A 47 12.34 -29.46 -31.13
C SER A 47 11.60 -29.20 -32.45
N ARG A 48 11.85 -28.07 -33.13
CA ARG A 48 11.06 -27.64 -34.31
C ARG A 48 11.94 -27.09 -35.43
N GLU A 49 11.71 -27.56 -36.65
CA GLU A 49 12.19 -26.90 -37.86
C GLU A 49 11.19 -25.81 -38.25
N PHE A 50 11.65 -24.56 -38.36
CA PHE A 50 10.81 -23.42 -38.73
C PHE A 50 10.90 -23.15 -40.23
N SER A 51 9.75 -23.06 -40.90
CA SER A 51 9.64 -22.81 -42.34
C SER A 51 9.59 -21.32 -42.71
N SER A 52 9.36 -20.43 -41.73
CA SER A 52 9.23 -18.98 -41.94
C SER A 52 9.46 -18.16 -40.65
N LEU A 53 9.72 -16.85 -40.81
CA LEU A 53 9.81 -15.92 -39.67
C LEU A 53 8.46 -15.75 -38.96
N GLU A 54 7.36 -15.86 -39.69
CA GLU A 54 6.00 -15.85 -39.16
C GLU A 54 5.78 -17.02 -38.18
N GLU A 55 6.30 -18.20 -38.49
CA GLU A 55 6.21 -19.38 -37.61
C GLU A 55 7.02 -19.17 -36.32
N VAL A 56 8.21 -18.58 -36.41
CA VAL A 56 9.02 -18.20 -35.24
C VAL A 56 8.28 -17.19 -34.37
N ASN A 57 7.71 -16.14 -34.96
CA ASN A 57 6.95 -15.13 -34.22
C ASN A 57 5.70 -15.71 -33.54
N ALA A 58 5.00 -16.64 -34.20
CA ALA A 58 3.84 -17.32 -33.63
C ALA A 58 4.24 -18.17 -32.41
N VAL A 59 5.34 -18.94 -32.50
CA VAL A 59 5.83 -19.74 -31.38
C VAL A 59 6.32 -18.86 -30.23
N MET A 60 7.06 -17.79 -30.51
CA MET A 60 7.49 -16.83 -29.49
C MET A 60 6.29 -16.20 -28.78
N SER A 61 5.26 -15.79 -29.54
CA SER A 61 4.04 -15.21 -28.96
C SER A 61 3.31 -16.21 -28.05
N GLN A 62 3.24 -17.48 -28.45
CA GLN A 62 2.64 -18.55 -27.63
C GLN A 62 3.42 -18.79 -26.34
N LEU A 63 4.76 -18.83 -26.41
CA LEU A 63 5.61 -19.00 -25.23
C LEU A 63 5.47 -17.82 -24.27
N THR A 64 5.51 -16.58 -24.79
CA THR A 64 5.29 -15.37 -23.99
C THR A 64 3.90 -15.36 -23.37
N GLN A 65 2.85 -15.72 -24.11
CA GLN A 65 1.50 -15.81 -23.58
C GLN A 65 1.40 -16.85 -22.47
N LYS A 66 1.98 -18.04 -22.66
CA LYS A 66 2.02 -19.12 -21.66
C LYS A 66 2.69 -18.64 -20.37
N GLN A 67 3.83 -17.96 -20.47
CA GLN A 67 4.52 -17.41 -19.31
C GLN A 67 3.71 -16.31 -18.62
N ASN A 68 3.07 -15.42 -19.39
CA ASN A 68 2.27 -14.34 -18.83
C ASN A 68 1.02 -14.81 -18.07
N ILE A 69 0.46 -15.98 -18.41
CA ILE A 69 -0.69 -16.57 -17.70
C ILE A 69 -0.30 -17.59 -16.64
N SER A 70 0.98 -17.97 -16.55
CA SER A 70 1.45 -18.96 -15.57
C SER A 70 1.61 -18.32 -14.19
N PRO A 71 1.08 -18.93 -13.11
CA PRO A 71 1.30 -18.48 -11.74
C PRO A 71 2.78 -18.37 -11.38
N LEU A 72 3.17 -17.27 -10.73
CA LEU A 72 4.52 -17.09 -10.19
C LEU A 72 4.54 -17.21 -8.67
N ALA A 73 5.52 -17.95 -8.15
CA ALA A 73 5.71 -18.11 -6.71
C ALA A 73 6.02 -16.76 -6.02
N SER A 74 6.82 -15.89 -6.66
CA SER A 74 7.12 -14.54 -6.17
C SER A 74 5.89 -13.64 -6.08
N PHE A 75 4.85 -13.91 -6.87
CA PHE A 75 3.55 -13.23 -6.79
C PHE A 75 2.50 -14.06 -6.07
N HIS A 76 2.93 -15.07 -5.31
CA HIS A 76 2.08 -15.90 -4.47
C HIS A 76 0.91 -16.52 -5.24
N GLY A 77 1.13 -16.92 -6.50
CA GLY A 77 0.14 -17.58 -7.35
C GLY A 77 -0.48 -16.68 -8.42
N LEU A 78 -0.28 -15.36 -8.37
CA LEU A 78 -0.70 -14.51 -9.49
C LEU A 78 0.24 -14.70 -10.69
N SER A 79 -0.35 -14.69 -11.88
CA SER A 79 0.43 -14.63 -13.12
C SER A 79 0.91 -13.20 -13.38
N PRO A 80 1.95 -13.00 -14.23
CA PRO A 80 2.35 -11.67 -14.68
C PRO A 80 1.20 -10.84 -15.27
N SER A 81 0.29 -11.45 -16.03
CA SER A 81 -0.86 -10.75 -16.61
C SER A 81 -1.84 -10.24 -15.55
N LEU A 82 -2.09 -11.04 -14.51
CA LEU A 82 -2.94 -10.65 -13.39
C LEU A 82 -2.26 -9.58 -12.53
N MET A 83 -0.96 -9.71 -12.26
CA MET A 83 -0.20 -8.68 -11.55
C MET A 83 -0.22 -7.34 -12.31
N HIS A 84 -0.06 -7.37 -13.63
CA HIS A 84 -0.17 -6.17 -14.45
C HIS A 84 -1.55 -5.50 -14.30
N ARG A 85 -2.64 -6.28 -14.21
CA ARG A 85 -3.98 -5.73 -13.91
C ARG A 85 -4.06 -5.08 -12.53
N VAL A 86 -3.53 -5.75 -11.50
CA VAL A 86 -3.45 -5.20 -10.14
C VAL A 86 -2.72 -3.85 -10.11
N LEU A 87 -1.58 -3.74 -10.81
CA LEU A 87 -0.71 -2.56 -10.78
C LEU A 87 -1.23 -1.37 -11.61
N TYR A 88 -1.85 -1.62 -12.76
CA TYR A 88 -2.17 -0.55 -13.72
C TYR A 88 -3.68 -0.27 -13.86
N PHE A 89 -4.53 -1.18 -13.38
CA PHE A 89 -5.98 -1.08 -13.49
C PHE A 89 -6.66 -1.47 -12.16
N PRO A 90 -6.25 -0.88 -11.01
CA PRO A 90 -6.61 -1.38 -9.70
C PRO A 90 -8.13 -1.42 -9.44
N LEU A 91 -8.88 -0.45 -9.98
CA LEU A 91 -10.34 -0.40 -9.83
C LEU A 91 -11.11 -0.76 -11.12
N ASP A 92 -10.38 -1.09 -12.20
CA ASP A 92 -10.91 -1.35 -13.54
C ASP A 92 -10.44 -2.73 -14.06
N SER A 93 -10.42 -3.73 -13.18
CA SER A 93 -10.02 -5.11 -13.50
C SER A 93 -10.98 -6.15 -12.92
N PRO A 94 -12.24 -6.24 -13.37
CA PRO A 94 -13.23 -7.18 -12.83
C PRO A 94 -12.84 -8.65 -13.00
N GLU A 95 -11.90 -8.97 -13.88
CA GLU A 95 -11.28 -10.30 -14.01
C GLU A 95 -10.32 -10.65 -12.87
N MET A 96 -9.79 -9.64 -12.16
CA MET A 96 -8.77 -9.80 -11.13
C MET A 96 -9.24 -9.33 -9.74
N VAL A 97 -9.94 -8.20 -9.66
CA VAL A 97 -10.41 -7.59 -8.43
C VAL A 97 -11.86 -7.15 -8.60
N ARG A 98 -12.74 -7.60 -7.71
CA ARG A 98 -14.15 -7.17 -7.68
C ARG A 98 -14.48 -6.58 -6.32
N PHE A 99 -15.02 -5.37 -6.34
CA PHE A 99 -15.56 -4.72 -5.15
C PHE A 99 -17.06 -5.01 -5.04
N ALA A 100 -17.52 -5.28 -3.82
CA ALA A 100 -18.93 -5.54 -3.58
C ALA A 100 -19.79 -4.30 -3.87
N GLU A 101 -20.97 -4.52 -4.46
CA GLU A 101 -21.97 -3.45 -4.67
C GLU A 101 -22.68 -3.07 -3.37
N SER A 102 -22.78 -4.02 -2.44
CA SER A 102 -23.40 -3.86 -1.13
C SER A 102 -22.44 -4.36 -0.06
N PHE A 103 -22.14 -3.52 0.92
CA PHE A 103 -21.23 -3.80 2.02
C PHE A 103 -21.58 -2.90 3.22
N GLU A 104 -21.13 -3.30 4.41
CA GLU A 104 -21.32 -2.53 5.63
C GLU A 104 -19.93 -2.23 6.24
N PRO A 105 -19.39 -1.02 6.05
CA PRO A 105 -18.08 -0.69 6.60
C PRO A 105 -18.11 -0.74 8.13
N PRO A 106 -17.03 -1.19 8.80
CA PRO A 106 -16.99 -1.21 10.24
C PRO A 106 -17.15 0.20 10.79
N SER A 107 -18.09 0.39 11.73
CA SER A 107 -18.36 1.68 12.36
C SER A 107 -17.13 2.24 13.09
N GLU A 108 -16.24 1.35 13.54
CA GLU A 108 -14.98 1.68 14.22
C GLU A 108 -13.81 1.91 13.24
N SER A 109 -14.00 1.73 11.93
CA SER A 109 -12.93 1.95 10.96
C SER A 109 -12.46 3.42 11.01
N PRO A 110 -11.13 3.68 11.07
CA PRO A 110 -10.64 5.03 11.27
C PRO A 110 -11.14 6.06 10.24
N VAL A 111 -11.17 5.67 8.96
CA VAL A 111 -11.69 6.51 7.87
C VAL A 111 -13.14 6.92 8.12
N PHE A 112 -13.96 6.00 8.62
CA PHE A 112 -15.39 6.22 8.81
C PHE A 112 -15.66 7.08 10.04
N VAL A 113 -15.02 6.78 11.18
CA VAL A 113 -15.12 7.59 12.41
C VAL A 113 -14.75 9.04 12.12
N LEU A 114 -13.60 9.27 11.49
CA LEU A 114 -13.14 10.61 11.17
C LEU A 114 -14.07 11.31 10.16
N PHE A 115 -14.63 10.59 9.19
CA PHE A 115 -15.52 11.18 8.19
C PHE A 115 -16.87 11.56 8.77
N THR A 116 -17.43 10.75 9.65
CA THR A 116 -18.65 11.08 10.41
C THR A 116 -18.44 12.34 11.24
N LEU A 117 -17.35 12.42 12.00
CA LEU A 117 -17.01 13.63 12.78
C LEU A 117 -16.90 14.88 11.90
N LEU A 118 -16.30 14.75 10.70
CA LEU A 118 -16.17 15.86 9.75
C LEU A 118 -17.53 16.27 9.15
N VAL A 119 -18.37 15.30 8.77
CA VAL A 119 -19.71 15.55 8.22
C VAL A 119 -20.60 16.26 9.23
N GLU A 120 -20.59 15.79 10.48
CA GLU A 120 -21.34 16.40 11.58
C GLU A 120 -20.89 17.84 11.85
N ALA A 121 -19.58 18.07 11.90
CA ALA A 121 -19.03 19.41 12.13
C ALA A 121 -19.31 20.39 10.98
N ILE A 122 -19.40 19.91 9.74
CA ILE A 122 -19.78 20.72 8.59
C ILE A 122 -21.29 21.02 8.62
N GLY A 123 -22.12 20.00 8.82
CA GLY A 123 -23.57 20.10 8.86
C GLY A 123 -24.20 20.87 7.68
N GLU A 124 -25.35 21.49 7.95
CA GLU A 124 -26.06 22.32 6.96
C GLU A 124 -25.46 23.72 6.82
N GLN A 125 -24.91 24.27 7.91
CA GLN A 125 -24.43 25.67 7.95
C GLN A 125 -23.00 25.85 7.41
N GLY A 126 -22.29 24.75 7.18
CA GLY A 126 -20.88 24.73 6.80
C GLY A 126 -19.94 25.04 7.98
N LEU A 127 -18.71 24.57 7.86
CA LEU A 127 -17.66 24.80 8.85
C LEU A 127 -16.73 25.92 8.38
N SER A 128 -16.65 27.02 9.14
CA SER A 128 -15.75 28.12 8.83
C SER A 128 -14.30 27.70 9.05
N PRO A 129 -13.40 27.79 8.06
CA PRO A 129 -11.98 27.55 8.25
C PRO A 129 -11.33 28.65 9.10
N THR A 130 -10.13 28.37 9.58
CA THR A 130 -9.20 29.38 10.08
C THR A 130 -8.73 30.31 8.95
N ALA A 131 -8.07 31.42 9.30
CA ALA A 131 -7.50 32.35 8.32
C ALA A 131 -6.53 31.68 7.31
N LYS A 132 -5.86 30.59 7.70
CA LYS A 132 -4.97 29.82 6.81
C LYS A 132 -5.72 28.79 5.95
N GLY A 133 -7.05 28.73 6.02
CA GLY A 133 -7.86 27.77 5.30
C GLY A 133 -7.92 26.37 5.91
N ASN A 134 -7.41 26.20 7.14
CA ASN A 134 -7.43 24.93 7.88
C ASN A 134 -8.73 24.76 8.67
N LEU A 135 -9.04 23.54 9.08
CA LEU A 135 -10.07 23.21 10.05
C LEU A 135 -9.86 23.96 11.38
N PRO A 136 -10.95 24.41 12.05
CA PRO A 136 -10.85 25.09 13.33
C PRO A 136 -10.16 24.25 14.41
N GLN A 137 -9.26 24.88 15.17
CA GLN A 137 -8.54 24.24 16.27
C GLN A 137 -9.48 23.56 17.28
N ARG A 138 -10.61 24.20 17.61
CA ARG A 138 -11.60 23.64 18.54
C ARG A 138 -12.15 22.31 18.04
N PHE A 139 -12.58 22.26 16.77
CA PHE A 139 -13.03 21.03 16.13
C PHE A 139 -11.93 19.97 16.16
N CYS A 140 -10.69 20.31 15.77
CA CYS A 140 -9.60 19.35 15.77
C CYS A 140 -9.34 18.74 17.16
N ARG A 141 -9.43 19.51 18.24
CA ARG A 141 -9.27 19.01 19.62
C ARG A 141 -10.39 18.06 20.02
N GLU A 142 -11.64 18.46 19.78
CA GLU A 142 -12.82 17.66 20.12
C GLU A 142 -12.84 16.35 19.31
N ALA A 143 -12.59 16.44 18.00
CA ALA A 143 -12.53 15.27 17.11
C ALA A 143 -11.36 14.34 17.45
N ALA A 144 -10.17 14.87 17.76
CA ALA A 144 -9.03 14.04 18.13
C ALA A 144 -9.25 13.33 19.47
N LEU A 145 -9.87 13.98 20.45
CA LEU A 145 -10.23 13.33 21.72
C LEU A 145 -11.24 12.20 21.49
N SER A 146 -12.24 12.42 20.64
CA SER A 146 -13.21 11.40 20.27
C SER A 146 -12.58 10.23 19.52
N PHE A 147 -11.63 10.51 18.62
CA PHE A 147 -11.01 9.51 17.75
C PHE A 147 -9.91 8.71 18.45
N TRP A 148 -8.99 9.36 19.17
CA TRP A 148 -7.90 8.67 19.86
C TRP A 148 -8.33 8.09 21.21
N GLY A 149 -9.43 8.58 21.80
CA GLY A 149 -9.79 8.27 23.18
C GLY A 149 -8.90 8.98 24.20
N GLN A 150 -9.29 8.93 25.48
CA GLN A 150 -8.65 9.73 26.53
C GLN A 150 -7.18 9.40 26.75
N GLU A 151 -6.81 8.11 26.79
CA GLU A 151 -5.45 7.68 27.11
C GLU A 151 -4.45 8.09 26.03
N LYS A 152 -4.71 7.73 24.77
CA LYS A 152 -3.86 8.07 23.63
C LYS A 152 -3.83 9.58 23.37
N TYR A 153 -4.94 10.29 23.60
CA TYR A 153 -4.95 11.75 23.55
C TYR A 153 -4.02 12.33 24.63
N ALA A 154 -4.08 11.85 25.87
CA ALA A 154 -3.20 12.31 26.94
C ALA A 154 -1.72 12.01 26.64
N GLU A 155 -1.41 10.85 26.06
CA GLU A 155 -0.05 10.50 25.63
C GLU A 155 0.45 11.43 24.52
N ASN A 156 -0.33 11.63 23.46
CA ASN A 156 0.01 12.52 22.34
C ASN A 156 0.16 13.98 22.79
N MET A 157 -0.63 14.41 23.78
CA MET A 157 -0.59 15.77 24.32
C MET A 157 0.39 15.93 25.50
N ARG A 158 1.17 14.89 25.87
CA ARG A 158 2.06 14.92 27.04
C ARG A 158 3.03 16.10 27.04
N PHE A 159 3.50 16.51 25.85
CA PHE A 159 4.45 17.61 25.66
C PHE A 159 3.90 18.74 24.77
N GLY A 160 2.59 18.78 24.53
CA GLY A 160 2.02 19.69 23.55
C GLY A 160 0.50 19.81 23.59
N SER A 161 -0.05 20.48 22.59
CA SER A 161 -1.50 20.53 22.34
C SER A 161 -1.74 20.60 20.85
N ILE A 162 -2.93 20.19 20.39
CA ILE A 162 -3.38 20.46 19.03
C ILE A 162 -3.56 21.97 18.89
N ARG A 163 -2.67 22.60 18.12
CA ARG A 163 -2.67 24.04 17.84
C ARG A 163 -3.24 24.34 16.45
N SER A 164 -3.18 23.38 15.54
CA SER A 164 -3.67 23.48 14.17
C SER A 164 -4.16 22.13 13.64
N GLU A 165 -4.84 22.14 12.50
CA GLU A 165 -5.23 20.92 11.76
C GLU A 165 -4.04 19.98 11.51
N MET A 166 -2.84 20.52 11.26
CA MET A 166 -1.65 19.71 10.99
C MET A 166 -1.18 18.89 12.20
N ASP A 167 -1.58 19.29 13.42
CA ASP A 167 -1.29 18.50 14.64
C ASP A 167 -2.27 17.32 14.80
N PHE A 168 -3.35 17.27 14.00
CA PHE A 168 -4.26 16.13 13.89
C PHE A 168 -4.25 15.61 12.45
N PHE A 169 -3.14 14.97 12.12
CA PHE A 169 -2.78 14.67 10.74
C PHE A 169 -3.70 13.64 10.05
N GLU A 170 -4.30 12.72 10.80
CA GLU A 170 -5.28 11.78 10.29
C GLU A 170 -6.53 12.50 9.75
N MET A 171 -7.06 13.47 10.50
CA MET A 171 -8.18 14.31 10.05
C MET A 171 -7.78 15.22 8.90
N HIS A 172 -6.55 15.76 8.91
CA HIS A 172 -6.02 16.54 7.79
C HIS A 172 -6.06 15.72 6.48
N CYS A 173 -5.47 14.53 6.50
CA CYS A 173 -5.41 13.65 5.34
C CYS A 173 -6.80 13.24 4.89
N LEU A 174 -7.68 12.87 5.83
CA LEU A 174 -9.06 12.55 5.49
C LEU A 174 -9.76 13.72 4.80
N ARG A 175 -9.64 14.96 5.30
CA ARG A 175 -10.29 16.12 4.66
C ARG A 175 -9.81 16.28 3.22
N VAL A 176 -8.51 16.11 2.97
CA VAL A 176 -7.94 16.17 1.62
C VAL A 176 -8.53 15.05 0.74
N VAL A 177 -8.63 13.83 1.25
CA VAL A 177 -9.25 12.70 0.53
C VAL A 177 -10.72 12.98 0.22
N ALA A 178 -11.48 13.52 1.18
CA ALA A 178 -12.88 13.89 0.99
C ALA A 178 -13.07 15.02 -0.04
N GLU A 179 -12.12 15.96 -0.14
CA GLU A 179 -12.07 16.96 -1.20
C GLU A 179 -11.78 16.32 -2.58
N LEU A 180 -10.79 15.43 -2.66
CA LEU A 180 -10.46 14.68 -3.89
C LEU A 180 -11.59 13.76 -4.36
N ALA A 181 -12.37 13.22 -3.42
CA ALA A 181 -13.58 12.44 -3.68
C ALA A 181 -14.78 13.29 -4.14
N GLY A 182 -14.67 14.62 -4.06
CA GLY A 182 -15.74 15.56 -4.36
C GLY A 182 -16.89 15.53 -3.35
N LEU A 183 -16.61 15.14 -2.10
CA LEU A 183 -17.58 15.06 -1.01
C LEU A 183 -17.64 16.34 -0.19
N VAL A 184 -16.48 16.99 -0.03
CA VAL A 184 -16.31 18.27 0.66
C VAL A 184 -15.71 19.28 -0.32
N ARG A 185 -16.11 20.55 -0.19
CA ARG A 185 -15.45 21.65 -0.92
C ARG A 185 -15.48 22.94 -0.11
N LYS A 186 -14.59 23.86 -0.46
CA LYS A 186 -14.68 25.25 0.00
C LYS A 186 -15.65 26.05 -0.87
N PHE A 187 -16.61 26.73 -0.26
CA PHE A 187 -17.56 27.61 -0.94
C PHE A 187 -17.93 28.79 -0.05
N LYS A 188 -17.88 30.01 -0.61
CA LYS A 188 -18.14 31.26 0.11
C LYS A 188 -17.43 31.33 1.47
N GLY A 189 -16.16 30.92 1.50
CA GLY A 189 -15.33 30.97 2.70
C GLY A 189 -15.64 29.89 3.75
N LYS A 190 -16.44 28.86 3.47
CA LYS A 190 -16.73 27.74 4.38
C LYS A 190 -16.44 26.40 3.74
N PHE A 191 -16.11 25.39 4.54
CA PHE A 191 -16.24 24.00 4.14
C PHE A 191 -17.73 23.62 4.09
N ILE A 192 -18.15 23.00 3.00
CA ILE A 192 -19.52 22.50 2.82
C ILE A 192 -19.52 21.09 2.25
N LEU A 193 -20.55 20.31 2.57
CA LEU A 193 -20.84 19.05 1.88
C LEU A 193 -21.39 19.36 0.49
N THR A 194 -20.89 18.62 -0.51
CA THR A 194 -21.39 18.74 -1.89
C THR A 194 -22.79 18.15 -2.01
N ALA A 195 -23.51 18.51 -3.09
CA ALA A 195 -24.82 17.92 -3.38
C ALA A 195 -24.74 16.39 -3.56
N LYS A 196 -23.64 15.90 -4.16
CA LYS A 196 -23.33 14.46 -4.28
C LYS A 196 -23.29 13.80 -2.89
N CYS A 197 -22.54 14.38 -1.96
CA CYS A 197 -22.39 13.87 -0.60
C CYS A 197 -23.74 13.84 0.13
N ARG A 198 -24.46 14.97 0.17
CA ARG A 198 -25.78 15.05 0.83
C ARG A 198 -26.79 14.06 0.26
N LYS A 199 -26.88 13.97 -1.08
CA LYS A 199 -27.79 13.03 -1.74
C LYS A 199 -27.51 11.58 -1.35
N LYS A 200 -26.23 11.16 -1.35
CA LYS A 200 -25.86 9.80 -0.96
C LYS A 200 -26.19 9.51 0.51
N ILE A 201 -25.89 10.45 1.41
CA ILE A 201 -26.23 10.32 2.83
C ILE A 201 -27.74 10.13 3.03
N THR A 202 -28.57 10.96 2.37
CA THR A 202 -30.02 10.87 2.48
C THR A 202 -30.59 9.57 1.90
N SER A 203 -30.03 9.05 0.81
CA SER A 203 -30.55 7.87 0.13
C SER A 203 -30.06 6.54 0.70
N HIS A 204 -28.82 6.50 1.19
CA HIS A 204 -28.13 5.23 1.50
C HIS A 204 -27.30 5.27 2.80
N GLY A 205 -27.39 6.33 3.59
CA GLY A 205 -26.54 6.52 4.76
C GLY A 205 -25.15 7.03 4.41
N VAL A 206 -24.38 7.35 5.45
CA VAL A 206 -23.00 7.87 5.32
C VAL A 206 -22.02 6.77 4.90
N GLU A 207 -22.35 5.52 5.19
CA GLU A 207 -21.64 4.28 4.85
C GLU A 207 -21.42 4.16 3.34
N ALA A 208 -22.39 4.59 2.54
CA ALA A 208 -22.33 4.57 1.07
C ALA A 208 -21.23 5.48 0.47
N LEU A 209 -20.61 6.33 1.29
CA LEU A 209 -19.48 7.18 0.91
C LEU A 209 -18.12 6.51 1.13
N TYR A 210 -18.08 5.34 1.77
CA TYR A 210 -16.85 4.58 1.96
C TYR A 210 -16.14 4.30 0.62
N ILE A 211 -16.88 3.84 -0.40
CA ILE A 211 -16.30 3.58 -1.72
C ILE A 211 -15.78 4.84 -2.41
N ASP A 212 -16.42 6.01 -2.20
CA ASP A 212 -15.92 7.27 -2.74
C ASP A 212 -14.59 7.68 -2.10
N LEU A 213 -14.48 7.50 -0.77
CA LEU A 213 -13.25 7.77 -0.02
C LEU A 213 -12.15 6.78 -0.40
N PHE A 214 -12.46 5.49 -0.47
CA PHE A 214 -11.52 4.44 -0.87
C PHE A 214 -10.99 4.68 -2.28
N THR A 215 -11.87 4.95 -3.23
CA THR A 215 -11.51 5.26 -4.62
C THR A 215 -10.59 6.47 -4.71
N ALA A 216 -10.94 7.57 -4.04
CA ALA A 216 -10.10 8.77 -4.03
C ALA A 216 -8.75 8.52 -3.35
N TYR A 217 -8.71 7.73 -2.28
CA TYR A 217 -7.48 7.38 -1.58
C TYR A 217 -6.53 6.56 -2.47
N VAL A 218 -7.05 5.54 -3.16
CA VAL A 218 -6.25 4.66 -4.02
C VAL A 218 -5.78 5.39 -5.28
N GLN A 219 -6.65 6.16 -5.94
CA GLN A 219 -6.36 6.70 -7.28
C GLN A 219 -5.86 8.15 -7.31
N LYS A 220 -6.20 8.98 -6.32
CA LYS A 220 -5.98 10.45 -6.40
C LYS A 220 -5.07 11.00 -5.31
N PHE A 221 -5.16 10.42 -4.11
CA PHE A 221 -4.36 10.88 -2.97
C PHE A 221 -2.94 10.34 -3.09
N ASN A 222 -1.93 11.18 -2.83
CA ASN A 222 -0.53 10.75 -2.80
C ASN A 222 -0.22 10.12 -1.43
N TRP A 223 0.09 8.82 -1.39
CA TRP A 223 0.33 8.10 -0.14
C TRP A 223 1.62 8.56 0.56
N ALA A 224 2.64 8.99 -0.18
CA ALA A 224 3.88 9.53 0.38
C ALA A 224 3.65 10.81 1.19
N TYR A 225 2.54 11.53 0.93
CA TYR A 225 2.17 12.71 1.73
C TYR A 225 1.96 12.37 3.21
N ARG A 226 1.63 11.10 3.54
CA ARG A 226 1.32 10.70 4.92
C ARG A 226 2.53 10.37 5.78
N ASP A 227 3.72 10.36 5.19
CA ASP A 227 4.95 10.04 5.91
C ASP A 227 6.06 11.01 5.53
N ARG A 228 7.27 10.72 6.01
CA ARG A 228 8.47 11.52 5.78
C ARG A 228 9.52 10.76 5.00
N TYR A 229 9.15 9.63 4.40
CA TYR A 229 10.04 8.86 3.55
C TYR A 229 10.10 9.47 2.16
N GLN A 230 11.08 9.02 1.37
CA GLN A 230 11.19 9.39 -0.03
C GLN A 230 9.92 9.01 -0.80
N ASP A 231 9.61 9.75 -1.86
CA ASP A 231 8.50 9.39 -2.73
C ASP A 231 8.84 8.08 -3.46
N ILE A 232 8.01 7.06 -3.26
CA ILE A 232 8.17 5.73 -3.89
C ILE A 232 6.78 5.37 -4.44
N PRO A 233 6.41 5.92 -5.62
CA PRO A 233 5.07 5.79 -6.17
C PRO A 233 4.63 4.32 -6.34
N PHE A 234 5.60 3.44 -6.60
CA PHE A 234 5.37 2.02 -6.79
C PHE A 234 4.68 1.34 -5.59
N ILE A 235 4.93 1.80 -4.36
CA ILE A 235 4.27 1.25 -3.15
C ILE A 235 2.75 1.47 -3.22
N GLN A 236 2.30 2.66 -3.64
CA GLN A 236 0.88 2.94 -3.82
C GLN A 236 0.32 2.15 -5.01
N GLN A 237 1.07 2.07 -6.11
CA GLN A 237 0.69 1.32 -7.30
C GLN A 237 0.42 -0.16 -6.98
N ALA A 238 1.22 -0.75 -6.11
CA ALA A 238 1.08 -2.13 -5.66
C ALA A 238 0.18 -2.31 -4.43
N GLY A 239 -0.55 -1.28 -3.98
CA GLY A 239 -1.36 -1.34 -2.76
C GLY A 239 -2.43 -2.44 -2.77
N LEU A 240 -3.02 -2.76 -3.92
CA LEU A 240 -3.97 -3.87 -4.04
C LEU A 240 -3.31 -5.25 -3.92
N PHE A 241 -2.03 -5.38 -4.26
CA PHE A 241 -1.31 -6.62 -3.99
C PHE A 241 -1.21 -6.86 -2.48
N THR A 242 -1.04 -5.82 -1.66
CA THR A 242 -1.10 -5.97 -0.19
C THR A 242 -2.48 -6.47 0.27
N LEU A 243 -3.59 -6.00 -0.32
CA LEU A 243 -4.92 -6.51 0.01
C LEU A 243 -5.09 -7.99 -0.41
N PHE A 244 -4.57 -8.38 -1.56
CA PHE A 244 -4.52 -9.78 -1.99
C PHE A 244 -3.75 -10.65 -0.98
N LEU A 245 -2.57 -10.20 -0.53
CA LEU A 245 -1.78 -10.91 0.48
C LEU A 245 -2.52 -11.01 1.82
N LEU A 246 -3.20 -9.93 2.25
CA LEU A 246 -4.01 -9.94 3.46
C LEU A 246 -5.18 -10.91 3.32
N GLN A 247 -5.90 -10.94 2.19
CA GLN A 247 -6.97 -11.90 1.96
C GLN A 247 -6.46 -13.34 2.05
N LYS A 248 -5.31 -13.63 1.45
CA LYS A 248 -4.70 -14.96 1.38
C LYS A 248 -4.10 -15.44 2.70
N TYR A 249 -3.41 -14.56 3.44
CA TYR A 249 -2.59 -14.96 4.59
C TYR A 249 -3.03 -14.36 5.93
N GLY A 250 -3.86 -13.31 5.91
CA GLY A 250 -4.23 -12.52 7.07
C GLY A 250 -5.38 -13.07 7.91
N GLY A 251 -5.91 -14.25 7.60
CA GLY A 251 -6.91 -14.92 8.45
C GLY A 251 -6.40 -15.24 9.87
N ILE A 252 -5.07 -15.32 10.03
CA ILE A 252 -4.39 -15.39 11.32
C ILE A 252 -3.47 -14.19 11.52
N SER A 253 -3.17 -13.88 12.77
CA SER A 253 -2.18 -12.86 13.14
C SER A 253 -0.80 -13.23 12.59
N ARG A 254 -0.13 -12.28 11.94
CA ARG A 254 1.25 -12.42 11.44
C ARG A 254 2.06 -11.17 11.75
N PRO A 255 3.38 -11.30 11.98
CA PRO A 255 4.23 -10.12 12.12
C PRO A 255 4.23 -9.30 10.84
N GLN A 256 4.35 -7.97 10.94
CA GLN A 256 4.45 -7.09 9.78
C GLN A 256 5.55 -7.51 8.79
N SER A 257 6.66 -8.05 9.31
CA SER A 257 7.79 -8.51 8.51
C SER A 257 7.41 -9.61 7.51
N PHE A 258 6.40 -10.41 7.83
CA PHE A 258 5.89 -11.41 6.89
C PHE A 258 5.40 -10.77 5.58
N TYR A 259 4.65 -9.67 5.66
CA TYR A 259 4.13 -8.98 4.47
C TYR A 259 5.20 -8.12 3.80
N GLU A 260 6.09 -7.51 4.59
CA GLU A 260 7.23 -6.78 4.06
C GLU A 260 8.14 -7.69 3.23
N ASP A 261 8.53 -8.85 3.77
CA ASP A 261 9.43 -9.79 3.09
C ASP A 261 8.82 -10.30 1.79
N ILE A 262 7.52 -10.60 1.78
CA ILE A 262 6.81 -10.96 0.54
C ILE A 262 6.89 -9.83 -0.49
N PHE A 263 6.57 -8.60 -0.08
CA PHE A 263 6.54 -7.46 -1.00
C PHE A 263 7.92 -7.14 -1.58
N LEU A 264 8.95 -7.13 -0.74
CA LEU A 264 10.33 -6.87 -1.16
C LEU A 264 10.86 -7.96 -2.11
N ASN A 265 10.52 -9.23 -1.84
CA ASN A 265 10.87 -10.34 -2.72
C ASN A 265 10.12 -10.31 -4.05
N ALA A 266 8.88 -9.82 -4.07
CA ALA A 266 8.10 -9.68 -5.29
C ALA A 266 8.63 -8.55 -6.20
N PHE A 267 9.21 -7.49 -5.62
CA PHE A 267 9.59 -6.27 -6.35
C PHE A 267 11.00 -5.76 -6.01
N PRO A 268 12.06 -6.54 -6.26
CA PRO A 268 13.43 -6.14 -5.92
C PRO A 268 13.94 -4.94 -6.72
N ASP A 269 13.40 -4.68 -7.91
CA ASP A 269 13.86 -3.56 -8.75
C ASP A 269 13.51 -2.19 -8.15
N MET A 270 12.51 -2.10 -7.27
CA MET A 270 12.11 -0.86 -6.60
C MET A 270 13.26 -0.24 -5.78
N PHE A 271 14.21 -1.05 -5.28
CA PHE A 271 15.38 -0.54 -4.55
C PHE A 271 16.26 0.39 -5.39
N ARG A 272 16.19 0.32 -6.72
CA ARG A 272 17.00 1.17 -7.62
C ARG A 272 16.52 2.62 -7.64
N GLU A 273 15.31 2.88 -7.20
CA GLU A 273 14.67 4.21 -7.21
C GLU A 273 14.83 4.95 -5.88
N VAL A 274 15.50 4.34 -4.89
CA VAL A 274 15.61 4.87 -3.53
C VAL A 274 17.05 5.26 -3.23
N GLU A 275 17.25 6.49 -2.76
CA GLU A 275 18.56 6.98 -2.36
C GLU A 275 18.92 6.55 -0.93
N GLU A 276 20.20 6.29 -0.68
CA GLU A 276 20.69 6.08 0.68
C GLU A 276 20.53 7.34 1.52
N ASN A 277 20.27 7.17 2.82
CA ASN A 277 20.32 8.28 3.78
C ASN A 277 21.23 7.90 4.96
N SER A 278 21.65 8.90 5.74
CA SER A 278 22.62 8.71 6.84
C SER A 278 22.09 7.92 8.04
N TYR A 279 20.79 7.60 8.07
CA TYR A 279 20.14 7.02 9.24
C TYR A 279 19.66 5.58 9.02
N GLN A 280 19.41 5.19 7.76
CA GLN A 280 18.79 3.91 7.40
C GLN A 280 19.32 3.40 6.08
N THR A 281 19.39 2.09 5.96
CA THR A 281 19.64 1.42 4.68
C THR A 281 18.47 1.64 3.70
N ILE A 282 18.71 1.41 2.41
CA ILE A 282 17.65 1.43 1.38
C ILE A 282 16.56 0.42 1.74
N GLU A 283 16.94 -0.80 2.16
CA GLU A 283 15.97 -1.85 2.51
C GLU A 283 15.09 -1.42 3.69
N GLU A 284 15.67 -0.91 4.77
CA GLU A 284 14.91 -0.40 5.93
C GLU A 284 13.99 0.76 5.55
N THR A 285 14.45 1.66 4.67
CA THR A 285 13.65 2.79 4.18
C THR A 285 12.41 2.29 3.44
N VAL A 286 12.59 1.35 2.50
CA VAL A 286 11.51 0.74 1.73
C VAL A 286 10.56 -0.04 2.63
N ARG A 287 11.10 -0.84 3.56
CA ARG A 287 10.33 -1.64 4.51
C ARG A 287 9.41 -0.78 5.36
N HIS A 288 9.93 0.30 5.94
CA HIS A 288 9.12 1.23 6.71
C HIS A 288 8.11 1.97 5.84
N ALA A 289 8.50 2.46 4.66
CA ALA A 289 7.59 3.12 3.75
C ALA A 289 6.43 2.20 3.33
N TYR A 290 6.72 0.93 3.01
CA TYR A 290 5.72 -0.09 2.70
C TYR A 290 4.76 -0.28 3.89
N PHE A 291 5.29 -0.58 5.07
CA PHE A 291 4.48 -0.80 6.27
C PHE A 291 3.56 0.41 6.57
N TYR A 292 4.13 1.62 6.62
CA TYR A 292 3.36 2.82 6.94
C TYR A 292 2.29 3.11 5.90
N ARG A 293 2.61 2.99 4.61
CA ARG A 293 1.70 3.37 3.52
C ARG A 293 0.61 2.33 3.28
N THR A 294 0.94 1.03 3.27
CA THR A 294 0.01 -0.04 2.85
C THR A 294 -0.72 -0.69 4.02
N LEU A 295 -0.05 -0.90 5.17
CA LEU A 295 -0.66 -1.59 6.30
C LEU A 295 -1.32 -0.61 7.27
N MET A 296 -0.60 0.43 7.70
CA MET A 296 -1.12 1.37 8.71
C MET A 296 -2.03 2.44 8.09
N CYS A 297 -1.54 3.18 7.10
CA CYS A 297 -2.30 4.30 6.52
C CYS A 297 -3.37 3.86 5.52
N PHE A 298 -3.34 2.61 5.07
CA PHE A 298 -4.32 2.07 4.12
C PHE A 298 -5.16 0.96 4.73
N ALA A 299 -4.61 -0.25 4.92
CA ALA A 299 -5.42 -1.39 5.36
C ALA A 299 -6.08 -1.18 6.74
N GLU A 300 -5.33 -0.73 7.75
CA GLU A 300 -5.89 -0.41 9.07
C GLU A 300 -6.81 0.82 9.02
N PHE A 301 -6.37 1.89 8.37
CA PHE A 301 -7.13 3.12 8.27
C PHE A 301 -8.53 2.91 7.65
N PHE A 302 -8.65 2.01 6.69
CA PHE A 302 -9.89 1.65 6.03
C PHE A 302 -10.67 0.52 6.72
N GLY A 303 -10.19 -0.01 7.86
CA GLY A 303 -10.86 -1.10 8.57
C GLY A 303 -10.80 -2.45 7.84
N LEU A 304 -9.80 -2.64 6.98
CA LEU A 304 -9.55 -3.89 6.24
C LEU A 304 -8.65 -4.85 7.02
N ALA A 305 -7.83 -4.33 7.93
CA ALA A 305 -6.98 -5.08 8.83
C ALA A 305 -6.90 -4.41 10.20
N GLU A 306 -6.47 -5.17 11.20
CA GLU A 306 -6.09 -4.67 12.52
C GLU A 306 -4.55 -4.74 12.66
N LEU A 307 -3.95 -3.70 13.26
CA LEU A 307 -2.56 -3.70 13.68
C LEU A 307 -2.47 -3.69 15.20
N ARG A 308 -1.83 -4.71 15.77
CA ARG A 308 -1.59 -4.80 17.21
C ARG A 308 -0.11 -4.61 17.49
N LYS A 309 0.23 -3.51 18.15
CA LYS A 309 1.58 -3.25 18.64
C LYS A 309 2.02 -4.32 19.63
N VAL A 310 3.22 -4.88 19.42
CA VAL A 310 3.79 -5.98 20.22
C VAL A 310 4.89 -5.47 21.15
N THR A 311 5.62 -4.44 20.74
CA THR A 311 6.71 -3.88 21.56
C THR A 311 6.21 -2.78 22.49
N LYS A 312 6.59 -2.85 23.78
CA LYS A 312 6.35 -1.77 24.75
C LYS A 312 7.60 -0.89 24.85
N GLY A 313 7.51 0.36 24.40
CA GLY A 313 8.55 1.38 24.60
C GLY A 313 9.84 1.23 23.79
N ALA A 314 9.98 0.18 22.97
CA ALA A 314 11.11 0.00 22.06
C ALA A 314 10.86 0.65 20.70
N ARG A 315 11.91 1.20 20.09
CA ARG A 315 11.94 1.61 18.68
C ARG A 315 12.86 0.67 17.90
N PRO A 316 12.48 0.18 16.71
CA PRO A 316 11.19 0.44 16.04
C PRO A 316 10.00 -0.25 16.72
N GLU A 317 8.82 0.32 16.54
CA GLU A 317 7.58 -0.29 17.00
C GLU A 317 7.25 -1.47 16.07
N LEU A 318 6.96 -2.64 16.65
CA LEU A 318 6.65 -3.85 15.88
C LEU A 318 5.17 -4.18 16.03
N TYR A 319 4.56 -4.62 14.94
CA TYR A 319 3.14 -4.91 14.86
C TYR A 319 2.87 -6.33 14.39
N GLU A 320 1.82 -6.91 14.96
CA GLU A 320 1.09 -8.03 14.40
C GLU A 320 -0.05 -7.50 13.54
N VAL A 321 -0.30 -8.16 12.41
CA VAL A 321 -1.29 -7.79 11.40
C VAL A 321 -2.26 -8.95 11.23
N LYS A 322 -3.56 -8.65 11.23
CA LYS A 322 -4.61 -9.62 10.93
C LYS A 322 -5.67 -8.95 10.06
N LYS A 323 -6.18 -9.64 9.04
CA LYS A 323 -7.30 -9.11 8.23
C LYS A 323 -8.57 -9.07 9.07
N LEU A 324 -9.39 -8.06 8.83
CA LEU A 324 -10.74 -8.01 9.38
C LEU A 324 -11.73 -8.70 8.43
N PRO A 325 -12.84 -9.26 8.92
CA PRO A 325 -13.85 -9.92 8.09
C PRO A 325 -14.37 -9.02 6.96
N PHE A 326 -14.38 -7.71 7.20
CA PHE A 326 -14.82 -6.72 6.22
C PHE A 326 -13.99 -6.74 4.93
N LEU A 327 -12.70 -7.11 4.98
CA LEU A 327 -11.89 -7.22 3.75
C LEU A 327 -12.52 -8.21 2.76
N ASP A 328 -12.96 -9.38 3.24
CA ASP A 328 -13.56 -10.42 2.40
C ASP A 328 -14.99 -10.06 1.94
N GLN A 329 -15.68 -9.20 2.67
CA GLN A 329 -16.98 -8.66 2.25
C GLN A 329 -16.83 -7.57 1.19
N PHE A 330 -15.79 -6.75 1.30
CA PHE A 330 -15.60 -5.56 0.49
C PHE A 330 -14.95 -5.86 -0.86
N VAL A 331 -13.94 -6.74 -0.89
CA VAL A 331 -13.16 -7.03 -2.10
C VAL A 331 -12.85 -8.52 -2.24
N SER A 332 -12.93 -9.01 -3.46
CA SER A 332 -12.55 -10.38 -3.83
C SER A 332 -11.52 -10.33 -4.95
N PHE A 333 -10.55 -11.24 -4.88
CA PHE A 333 -9.49 -11.39 -5.87
C PHE A 333 -9.68 -12.71 -6.63
N ALA A 334 -9.30 -12.74 -7.91
CA ALA A 334 -9.25 -13.98 -8.67
C ALA A 334 -8.11 -14.87 -8.15
N GLU A 335 -8.35 -16.19 -8.11
CA GLU A 335 -7.37 -17.21 -7.70
C GLU A 335 -6.66 -17.85 -8.89
#